data_AF-A0A850AQX4-F1
#
_entry.id   AF-A0A850AQX4-F1
#
_cell.length_a   1.000
_cell.length_b   1.000
_cell.length_c   1.000
_cell.angle_alpha   90.00
_cell.angle_beta   90.00
_cell.angle_gamma   90.00
#
_symmetry.space_group_name_H-M   'P 1'
#
loop_
_entity.id
_entity.type
_entity.pdbx_description
1 polymer ?
#
loop_
_entity_poly.entity_id
_entity_poly.type
_entity_poly.pdbx_seq_one_letter_code
_entity_poly.pdbx_strand_id
1 'polypeptide(L)'
;MANSPISRSDVLEKEYDAATTTMIRGLVILLASLILFWLLRVFNLIPLSNLFLLTSIAGAVVMIVAGRRMYVARSTTAIPVECPYCGGATEFVAAPSVDWTCEHCSRRVYYENGKIAPVRTVTCPSCGAEHKVSVKAPTYTCDRCNRTLRLSDGDQSVKIASEPSDLLRNYDVILTQAGRTPDEVAMALQDILVCNLRDARARMEDVPLTVVRNVPEIKANSIRMKLRELGATAVIRPTADETESPRAI
;
A
#
# COMPACT_ATOMS: atom_id res chain seq x y z
N MET A 1 15.31 8.80 19.17
CA MET A 1 14.86 7.82 18.17
C MET A 1 14.64 6.52 18.93
N ALA A 2 13.39 6.11 19.11
CA ALA A 2 13.09 4.89 19.84
C ALA A 2 13.51 3.70 18.97
N ASN A 3 14.32 2.79 19.51
CA ASN A 3 14.74 1.59 18.80
C ASN A 3 13.48 0.79 18.45
N SER A 4 13.27 0.53 17.17
CA SER A 4 12.21 -0.37 16.73
C SER A 4 12.40 -1.72 17.43
N PRO A 5 11.31 -2.35 17.89
CA PRO A 5 11.42 -3.60 18.59
C PRO A 5 11.94 -4.66 17.61
N ILE A 6 12.99 -5.36 18.01
CA ILE A 6 13.68 -6.30 17.14
C ILE A 6 12.98 -7.65 17.25
N SER A 7 12.34 -8.08 16.17
CA SER A 7 11.74 -9.41 16.08
C SER A 7 12.85 -10.47 16.03
N ARG A 8 12.52 -11.69 16.47
CA ARG A 8 13.47 -12.81 16.37
C ARG A 8 13.77 -13.15 14.91
N SER A 9 12.77 -13.04 14.04
CA SER A 9 12.88 -13.21 12.58
C SER A 9 13.94 -12.27 12.00
N ASP A 10 13.93 -10.98 12.33
CA ASP A 10 14.89 -9.98 11.83
C ASP A 10 16.33 -10.30 12.30
N VAL A 11 16.49 -10.68 13.57
CA VAL A 11 17.81 -11.09 14.10
C VAL A 11 18.30 -12.33 13.38
N LEU A 12 17.44 -13.32 13.22
CA LEU A 12 17.79 -14.55 12.52
C LEU A 12 18.18 -14.24 11.07
N GLU A 13 17.38 -13.47 10.33
CA GLU A 13 17.67 -13.11 8.94
C GLU A 13 19.04 -12.43 8.82
N LYS A 14 19.32 -11.47 9.69
CA LYS A 14 20.61 -10.76 9.70
C LYS A 14 21.80 -11.69 10.01
N GLU A 15 21.64 -12.57 11.00
CA GLU A 15 22.68 -13.54 11.36
C GLU A 15 22.84 -14.63 10.29
N TYR A 16 21.75 -15.06 9.63
CA TYR A 16 21.79 -16.01 8.52
C TYR A 16 22.48 -15.40 7.30
N ASP A 17 22.22 -14.15 6.95
CA ASP A 17 22.87 -13.49 5.82
C ASP A 17 24.39 -13.32 6.06
N ALA A 18 24.76 -12.88 7.27
CA ALA A 18 26.17 -12.81 7.67
C ALA A 18 26.85 -14.20 7.72
N ALA A 19 26.16 -15.22 8.23
CA ALA A 19 26.71 -16.57 8.31
C ALA A 19 26.83 -17.25 6.93
N THR A 20 25.84 -17.07 6.04
CA THR A 20 25.87 -17.65 4.69
C THR A 20 26.94 -17.00 3.83
N THR A 21 27.09 -15.67 3.86
CA THR A 21 28.16 -14.97 3.12
C THR A 21 29.56 -15.39 3.58
N THR A 22 29.77 -15.55 4.89
CA THR A 22 31.06 -16.03 5.44
C THR A 22 31.31 -17.49 5.11
N MET A 23 30.27 -18.34 5.12
CA MET A 23 30.35 -19.74 4.70
C MET A 23 30.71 -19.86 3.21
N ILE A 24 30.07 -19.10 2.32
CA ILE A 24 30.41 -19.12 0.88
C ILE A 24 31.87 -18.73 0.64
N ARG A 25 32.35 -17.66 1.30
CA ARG A 25 33.75 -17.23 1.19
C ARG A 25 34.72 -18.30 1.70
N GLY A 26 34.41 -18.93 2.84
CA GLY A 26 35.22 -20.03 3.40
C GLY A 26 35.28 -21.22 2.44
N LEU A 27 34.16 -21.60 1.83
CA LEU A 27 34.07 -22.69 0.86
C LEU A 27 34.90 -22.41 -0.39
N VAL A 28 34.81 -21.20 -0.95
CA VAL A 28 35.60 -20.79 -2.13
C VAL A 28 37.10 -20.86 -1.83
N ILE A 29 37.54 -20.34 -0.67
CA ILE A 29 38.95 -20.40 -0.26
C ILE A 29 39.42 -21.84 -0.10
N LEU A 30 38.62 -22.71 0.52
CA LEU A 30 38.93 -24.12 0.72
C LEU A 30 39.08 -24.84 -0.62
N LEU A 31 38.09 -24.73 -1.50
CA LEU A 31 38.10 -25.41 -2.80
C LEU A 31 39.24 -24.90 -3.70
N ALA A 32 39.44 -23.59 -3.79
CA ALA A 32 40.52 -23.01 -4.57
C ALA A 32 41.90 -23.45 -4.05
N SER A 33 42.09 -23.45 -2.72
CA SER A 33 43.34 -23.91 -2.09
C SER A 33 43.59 -25.40 -2.35
N LEU A 34 42.56 -26.23 -2.29
CA LEU A 34 42.67 -27.67 -2.50
C LEU A 34 42.98 -28.01 -3.97
N ILE A 35 42.35 -27.31 -4.92
CA ILE A 35 42.66 -27.41 -6.35
C ILE A 35 44.11 -27.00 -6.61
N LEU A 36 44.54 -25.86 -6.07
CA LEU A 36 45.90 -25.37 -6.29
C LEU A 36 46.95 -26.25 -5.61
N PHE A 37 46.67 -26.76 -4.41
CA PHE A 37 47.51 -27.76 -3.74
C PHE A 37 47.73 -28.98 -4.63
N TRP A 38 46.66 -29.52 -5.21
CA TRP A 38 46.72 -30.68 -6.10
C TRP A 38 47.55 -30.38 -7.35
N LEU A 39 47.29 -29.24 -8.03
CA LEU A 39 48.05 -28.82 -9.22
C LEU A 39 49.54 -28.63 -8.93
N LEU A 40 49.90 -27.93 -7.84
CA LEU A 40 51.31 -27.67 -7.50
C LEU A 40 52.08 -28.95 -7.15
N ARG A 41 51.40 -29.94 -6.58
CA ARG A 41 51.99 -31.24 -6.29
C ARG A 41 52.28 -32.02 -7.57
N VAL A 42 51.43 -31.92 -8.59
CA VAL A 42 51.66 -32.52 -9.92
C VAL A 42 52.92 -31.94 -10.58
N PHE A 43 53.16 -30.63 -10.41
CA PHE A 43 54.37 -29.97 -10.92
C PHE A 43 55.60 -30.10 -10.00
N ASN A 44 55.53 -30.92 -8.95
CA ASN A 44 56.62 -31.16 -7.99
C ASN A 44 57.10 -29.91 -7.22
N LEU A 45 56.23 -28.91 -7.05
CA LEU A 45 56.50 -27.68 -6.27
C LEU A 45 56.13 -27.88 -4.80
N ILE A 46 56.83 -28.80 -4.13
CA ILE A 46 56.52 -29.27 -2.76
C ILE A 46 56.38 -28.12 -1.73
N PRO A 47 57.34 -27.18 -1.57
CA PRO A 47 57.24 -26.17 -0.51
C PRO A 47 56.05 -25.23 -0.72
N LEU A 48 55.74 -24.89 -1.98
CA LEU A 48 54.61 -24.04 -2.32
C LEU A 48 53.28 -24.78 -2.09
N SER A 49 53.21 -26.07 -2.40
CA SER A 49 52.01 -26.88 -2.14
C SER A 49 51.63 -26.91 -0.66
N ASN A 50 52.60 -27.07 0.26
CA ASN A 50 52.33 -27.09 1.70
C ASN A 50 51.70 -25.79 2.23
N LEU A 51 52.00 -24.63 1.61
CA LEU A 51 51.35 -23.37 1.93
C LEU A 51 49.84 -23.42 1.65
N PHE A 52 49.44 -23.99 0.51
CA PHE A 52 48.03 -24.12 0.14
C PHE A 52 47.27 -25.16 0.96
N LEU A 53 47.98 -26.14 1.54
CA LEU A 53 47.38 -27.03 2.53
C LEU A 53 46.98 -26.25 3.81
N LEU A 54 47.85 -25.35 4.29
CA LEU A 54 47.55 -24.49 5.44
C LEU A 54 46.39 -23.53 5.16
N THR A 55 46.32 -22.94 3.96
CA THR A 55 45.18 -22.08 3.59
C THR A 55 43.87 -22.86 3.48
N SER A 56 43.92 -24.12 3.03
CA SER A 56 42.74 -25.00 3.04
C SER A 56 42.25 -25.28 4.46
N ILE A 57 43.16 -25.48 5.43
CA ILE A 57 42.80 -25.65 6.84
C ILE A 57 42.16 -24.37 7.38
N ALA A 58 42.72 -23.20 7.05
CA ALA A 58 42.13 -21.91 7.44
C ALA A 58 40.70 -21.74 6.89
N GLY A 59 40.47 -22.12 5.63
CA GLY A 59 39.13 -22.14 5.02
C GLY A 59 38.15 -23.03 5.78
N ALA A 60 38.58 -24.23 6.19
CA ALA A 60 37.76 -25.14 6.99
C ALA A 60 37.43 -24.57 8.38
N VAL A 61 38.37 -23.90 9.05
CA VAL A 61 38.13 -23.23 10.34
C VAL A 61 37.09 -22.12 10.21
N VAL A 62 37.16 -21.30 9.16
CA VAL A 62 36.17 -20.25 8.89
C VAL A 62 34.76 -20.84 8.74
N MET A 63 34.64 -21.95 8.01
CA MET A 63 33.36 -22.67 7.85
C MET A 63 32.80 -23.17 9.18
N ILE A 64 33.63 -23.74 10.04
CA ILE A 64 33.22 -24.24 11.37
C ILE A 64 32.73 -23.08 12.25
N VAL A 65 33.43 -21.94 12.23
CA VAL A 65 33.03 -20.75 12.99
C VAL A 65 31.69 -20.19 12.50
N ALA A 66 31.48 -20.12 11.18
CA ALA A 66 30.22 -19.70 10.60
C ALA A 66 29.07 -20.64 10.99
N GLY A 67 29.29 -21.96 10.92
CA GLY A 67 28.31 -22.96 11.36
C GLY A 67 27.95 -22.85 12.85
N ARG A 68 28.96 -22.61 13.71
CA ARG A 68 28.72 -22.40 15.14
C ARG A 68 27.88 -21.14 15.41
N ARG A 69 28.14 -20.04 14.70
CA ARG A 69 27.33 -18.81 14.82
C ARG A 69 25.88 -19.04 14.43
N MET A 70 25.66 -19.75 13.32
CA MET A 70 24.32 -20.11 12.87
C MET A 70 23.58 -20.99 13.91
N TYR A 71 24.29 -21.93 14.54
CA TYR A 71 23.72 -22.75 15.60
C TYR A 71 23.32 -21.92 16.83
N VAL A 72 24.19 -21.01 17.28
CA VAL A 72 23.89 -20.13 18.43
C VAL A 72 22.73 -19.19 18.10
N ALA A 73 22.64 -18.64 16.89
CA ALA A 73 21.55 -17.76 16.49
C ALA A 73 20.18 -18.44 16.63
N ARG A 74 20.07 -19.75 16.32
CA ARG A 74 18.84 -20.53 16.49
C ARG A 74 18.38 -20.62 17.95
N SER A 75 19.33 -20.61 18.88
CA SER A 75 19.07 -20.72 20.33
C SER A 75 18.68 -19.40 21.00
N THR A 76 18.50 -18.31 20.24
CA THR A 76 18.07 -17.02 20.78
C THR A 76 16.69 -17.15 21.43
N THR A 77 16.59 -16.69 22.68
CA THR A 77 15.34 -16.69 23.46
C THR A 77 14.25 -15.90 22.76
N ALA A 78 13.05 -16.48 22.70
CA ALA A 78 11.87 -15.89 22.09
C ALA A 78 10.82 -15.60 23.16
N ILE A 79 10.37 -14.35 23.27
CA ILE A 79 9.23 -13.97 24.08
C ILE A 79 8.04 -13.81 23.13
N PRO A 80 7.03 -14.71 23.18
CA PRO A 80 5.85 -14.58 22.35
C PRO A 80 4.98 -13.43 22.86
N VAL A 81 4.56 -12.54 21.95
CA VAL A 81 3.61 -11.46 22.22
C VAL A 81 2.44 -11.60 21.26
N GLU A 82 1.23 -11.71 21.80
CA GLU A 82 0.01 -11.86 21.01
C GLU A 82 -0.43 -10.53 20.40
N CYS A 83 -0.75 -10.56 19.11
CA CYS A 83 -1.32 -9.42 18.41
C CYS A 83 -2.79 -9.21 18.83
N PRO A 84 -3.19 -8.03 19.33
CA PRO A 84 -4.57 -7.78 19.75
C PRO A 84 -5.58 -7.82 18.58
N TYR A 85 -5.11 -7.62 17.35
CA TYR A 85 -5.95 -7.65 16.15
C TYR A 85 -6.23 -9.07 15.68
N CYS A 86 -5.20 -9.83 15.29
CA CYS A 86 -5.40 -11.17 14.70
C CYS A 86 -5.25 -12.33 15.69
N GLY A 87 -4.73 -12.10 16.90
CA GLY A 87 -4.41 -13.17 17.86
C GLY A 87 -3.13 -13.95 17.51
N GLY A 88 -2.47 -13.64 16.40
CA GLY A 88 -1.19 -14.27 16.05
C GLY A 88 -0.08 -13.83 17.02
N ALA A 89 0.71 -14.79 17.49
CA ALA A 89 1.88 -14.51 18.33
C ALA A 89 3.08 -14.12 17.47
N THR A 90 3.70 -12.99 17.76
CA THR A 90 4.99 -12.59 17.19
C THR A 90 6.09 -12.81 18.23
N GLU A 91 7.20 -13.41 17.82
CA GLU A 91 8.32 -13.72 18.70
C GLU A 91 9.34 -12.58 18.70
N PHE A 92 9.60 -12.02 19.89
CA PHE A 92 10.59 -10.97 20.09
C PHE A 92 11.76 -11.44 20.94
N VAL A 93 12.93 -10.82 20.73
CA VAL A 93 14.12 -11.10 21.57
C VAL A 93 13.97 -10.50 22.97
N ALA A 94 13.25 -9.39 23.08
CA ALA A 94 12.90 -8.72 24.32
C ALA A 94 11.45 -8.21 24.24
N ALA A 95 10.79 -8.04 25.39
CA ALA A 95 9.43 -7.52 25.43
C ALA A 95 9.38 -6.11 24.78
N PRO A 96 8.56 -5.90 23.74
CA PRO A 96 8.48 -4.61 23.07
C PRO A 96 7.82 -3.58 24.00
N SER A 97 8.40 -2.38 24.05
CA SER A 97 7.87 -1.22 24.79
C SER A 97 7.39 -0.09 23.87
N VAL A 98 7.47 -0.31 22.56
CA VAL A 98 7.21 0.64 21.49
C VAL A 98 6.34 -0.02 20.43
N ASP A 99 5.75 0.81 19.57
CA ASP A 99 4.91 0.36 18.47
C ASP A 99 5.65 -0.65 17.56
N TRP A 100 4.94 -1.69 17.14
CA TRP A 100 5.44 -2.71 16.22
C TRP A 100 4.42 -3.05 15.16
N THR A 101 4.87 -3.66 14.07
CA THR A 101 3.98 -4.12 13.00
C THR A 101 3.87 -5.63 13.06
N CYS A 102 2.64 -6.15 13.12
CA CYS A 102 2.43 -7.59 13.22
C CYS A 102 2.77 -8.30 11.92
N GLU A 103 3.59 -9.35 11.99
CA GLU A 103 4.00 -10.15 10.84
C GLU A 103 2.83 -10.93 10.21
N HIS A 104 1.80 -11.24 11.00
CA HIS A 104 0.69 -12.08 10.54
C HIS A 104 -0.42 -11.31 9.83
N CYS A 105 -0.72 -10.08 10.27
CA CYS A 105 -1.79 -9.26 9.71
C CYS A 105 -1.32 -7.91 9.16
N SER A 106 -0.01 -7.63 9.22
CA SER A 106 0.62 -6.39 8.77
C SER A 106 0.05 -5.10 9.39
N ARG A 107 -0.70 -5.22 10.50
CA ARG A 107 -1.24 -4.06 11.24
C ARG A 107 -0.24 -3.57 12.29
N ARG A 108 -0.18 -2.25 12.46
CA ARG A 108 0.62 -1.63 13.52
C ARG A 108 -0.11 -1.74 14.86
N VAL A 109 0.57 -2.34 15.84
CA VAL A 109 0.18 -2.41 17.25
C VAL A 109 0.81 -1.23 17.97
N TYR A 110 -0.04 -0.44 18.62
CA TYR A 110 0.37 0.77 19.33
C TYR A 110 0.63 0.49 20.80
N TYR A 111 1.62 1.17 21.37
CA TYR A 111 1.94 1.15 22.79
C TYR A 111 1.63 2.48 23.46
N GLU A 112 1.05 2.41 24.66
CA GLU A 112 0.75 3.55 25.50
C GLU A 112 1.24 3.28 26.92
N ASN A 113 2.14 4.13 27.42
CA ASN A 113 2.71 3.99 28.77
C ASN A 113 3.30 2.59 29.04
N GLY A 114 3.94 1.99 28.03
CA GLY A 114 4.55 0.66 28.13
C GLY A 114 3.56 -0.51 28.10
N LYS A 115 2.27 -0.26 27.84
CA LYS A 115 1.24 -1.30 27.65
C LYS A 115 0.67 -1.23 26.23
N ILE A 116 0.21 -2.37 25.73
CA ILE A 116 -0.47 -2.43 24.43
C ILE A 116 -1.75 -1.60 24.50
N ALA A 117 -1.95 -0.70 23.52
CA ALA A 117 -3.15 0.11 23.43
C ALA A 117 -4.38 -0.79 23.30
N PRO A 118 -5.45 -0.55 24.06
CA PRO A 118 -6.65 -1.38 23.99
C PRO A 118 -7.29 -1.27 22.60
N VAL A 119 -7.78 -2.41 22.11
CA VAL A 119 -8.55 -2.50 20.88
C VAL A 119 -10.02 -2.71 21.22
N ARG A 120 -10.91 -2.12 20.42
CA ARG A 120 -12.36 -2.35 20.46
C ARG A 120 -12.81 -2.97 19.14
N THR A 121 -13.81 -3.84 19.21
CA THR A 121 -14.48 -4.36 18.02
C THR A 121 -15.59 -3.39 17.63
N VAL A 122 -15.61 -3.00 16.36
CA VAL A 122 -16.63 -2.13 15.77
C VAL A 122 -17.23 -2.81 14.55
N THR A 123 -18.53 -2.69 14.39
CA THR A 123 -19.25 -3.28 13.25
C THR A 123 -19.50 -2.21 12.20
N CYS A 124 -19.17 -2.50 10.95
CA CYS A 124 -19.44 -1.59 9.84
C CYS A 124 -20.96 -1.46 9.64
N PRO A 125 -21.55 -0.25 9.72
CA PRO A 125 -22.99 -0.05 9.55
C PRO A 125 -23.46 -0.31 8.11
N SER A 126 -22.56 -0.31 7.12
CA SER A 126 -22.92 -0.51 5.72
C SER A 126 -22.89 -1.98 5.28
N CYS A 127 -21.95 -2.79 5.77
CA CYS A 127 -21.79 -4.18 5.31
C CYS A 127 -21.84 -5.22 6.44
N GLY A 128 -21.96 -4.80 7.70
CA GLY A 128 -22.02 -5.69 8.87
C GLY A 128 -20.70 -6.38 9.23
N ALA A 129 -19.59 -6.06 8.55
CA ALA A 129 -18.29 -6.65 8.88
C ALA A 129 -17.75 -6.13 10.22
N GLU A 130 -17.20 -7.02 11.03
CA GLU A 130 -16.54 -6.68 12.29
C GLU A 130 -15.08 -6.31 12.05
N HIS A 131 -14.65 -5.21 12.66
CA HIS A 131 -13.27 -4.74 12.60
C HIS A 131 -12.76 -4.45 14.01
N LYS A 132 -11.54 -4.90 14.32
CA LYS A 132 -10.83 -4.49 15.52
C LYS A 132 -10.02 -3.23 15.25
N VAL A 133 -10.31 -2.17 15.98
CA VAL A 133 -9.68 -0.84 15.84
C VAL A 133 -9.15 -0.37 17.19
N SER A 134 -8.11 0.46 17.20
CA SER A 134 -7.62 1.04 18.45
C SER A 134 -8.66 2.00 19.03
N VAL A 135 -8.75 2.10 20.35
CA VAL A 135 -9.74 2.97 21.00
C VAL A 135 -9.55 4.43 20.60
N LYS A 136 -8.30 4.88 20.38
CA LYS A 136 -7.95 6.26 20.01
C LYS A 136 -8.05 6.60 18.53
N ALA A 137 -8.28 5.63 17.64
CA ALA A 137 -8.40 5.94 16.22
C ALA A 137 -9.64 6.82 15.98
N PRO A 138 -9.52 8.02 15.39
CA PRO A 138 -10.68 8.87 15.09
C PRO A 138 -11.46 8.37 13.88
N THR A 139 -10.80 7.62 12.99
CA THR A 139 -11.35 7.05 11.78
C THR A 139 -10.85 5.64 11.56
N TYR A 140 -11.64 4.82 10.88
CA TYR A 140 -11.19 3.54 10.31
C TYR A 140 -11.79 3.34 8.93
N THR A 141 -11.12 2.55 8.10
CA THR A 141 -11.62 2.15 6.78
C THR A 141 -12.04 0.69 6.84
N CYS A 142 -13.26 0.40 6.38
CA CYS A 142 -13.77 -0.96 6.33
C CYS A 142 -13.06 -1.77 5.23
N ASP A 143 -12.42 -2.88 5.59
CA ASP A 143 -11.70 -3.75 4.62
C ASP A 143 -12.63 -4.37 3.56
N ARG A 144 -13.94 -4.50 3.85
CA ARG A 144 -14.91 -5.16 2.96
C ARG A 144 -15.54 -4.22 1.95
N CYS A 145 -15.96 -3.02 2.37
CA CYS A 145 -16.64 -2.05 1.50
C CYS A 145 -15.79 -0.81 1.19
N ASN A 146 -14.56 -0.75 1.71
CA ASN A 146 -13.60 0.34 1.53
C ASN A 146 -14.13 1.74 1.90
N ARG A 147 -15.10 1.81 2.82
CA ARG A 147 -15.70 3.05 3.30
C ARG A 147 -15.02 3.50 4.59
N THR A 148 -14.62 4.76 4.63
CA THR A 148 -14.06 5.40 5.84
C THR A 148 -15.18 5.84 6.78
N LEU A 149 -15.03 5.54 8.06
CA LEU A 149 -16.03 5.77 9.10
C LEU A 149 -15.35 6.49 10.27
N ARG A 150 -16.02 7.47 10.88
CA ARG A 150 -15.51 8.12 12.10
C ARG A 150 -15.99 7.37 13.33
N LEU A 151 -15.06 7.18 14.25
CA LEU A 151 -15.32 6.60 15.54
C LEU A 151 -15.63 7.75 16.49
N SER A 152 -16.80 7.72 17.12
CA SER A 152 -17.09 8.66 18.21
C SER A 152 -16.46 8.10 19.49
N ASP A 153 -15.91 8.99 20.32
CA ASP A 153 -15.40 8.63 21.64
C ASP A 153 -16.56 8.14 22.51
N GLY A 154 -16.43 6.93 23.07
CA GLY A 154 -17.33 6.42 24.10
C GLY A 154 -18.52 5.57 23.65
N ASP A 155 -18.80 5.42 22.34
CA ASP A 155 -19.92 4.60 21.88
C ASP A 155 -19.50 3.57 20.81
N GLN A 156 -20.10 2.37 20.84
CA GLN A 156 -20.00 1.38 19.75
C GLN A 156 -20.72 1.86 18.49
N SER A 157 -21.52 2.93 18.60
CA SER A 157 -22.21 3.54 17.48
C SER A 157 -21.22 4.27 16.56
N VAL A 158 -20.85 3.58 15.48
CA VAL A 158 -20.06 4.14 14.39
C VAL A 158 -20.95 5.12 13.61
N LYS A 159 -20.67 6.41 13.71
CA LYS A 159 -21.32 7.40 12.86
C LYS A 159 -20.66 7.38 11.49
N ILE A 160 -21.47 7.20 10.45
CA ILE A 160 -20.98 7.35 9.08
C ILE A 160 -20.53 8.80 8.95
N ALA A 161 -19.22 8.99 8.84
CA ALA A 161 -18.65 10.26 8.48
C ALA A 161 -18.91 10.49 7.00
N SER A 162 -20.12 10.93 6.69
CA SER A 162 -20.34 11.69 5.47
C SER A 162 -19.63 13.02 5.68
N GLU A 163 -18.31 13.07 5.46
CA GLU A 163 -17.78 14.31 4.93
C GLU A 163 -18.56 14.56 3.63
N PRO A 164 -19.14 15.76 3.41
CA PRO A 164 -19.63 16.14 2.10
C PRO A 164 -18.40 16.22 1.21
N SER A 165 -18.00 15.08 0.65
CA SER A 165 -16.95 15.02 -0.34
C SER A 165 -17.50 15.84 -1.52
N ASP A 166 -16.93 17.01 -1.80
CA ASP A 166 -17.21 17.73 -3.05
C ASP A 166 -16.98 16.84 -4.28
N LEU A 167 -16.27 15.70 -4.11
CA LEU A 167 -16.09 14.60 -5.04
C LEU A 167 -17.37 13.80 -5.40
N LEU A 168 -18.49 13.98 -4.69
CA LEU A 168 -19.77 13.31 -4.98
C LEU A 168 -20.83 14.25 -5.59
N ARG A 169 -20.53 15.54 -5.77
CA ARG A 169 -21.44 16.43 -6.49
C ARG A 169 -21.39 16.08 -7.96
N ASN A 170 -22.55 15.75 -8.54
CA ASN A 170 -22.68 15.61 -9.97
C ASN A 170 -22.90 16.97 -10.61
N TYR A 171 -22.44 17.11 -11.83
CA TYR A 171 -22.47 18.35 -12.58
C TYR A 171 -23.12 18.14 -13.95
N ASP A 172 -23.78 19.19 -14.41
CA ASP A 172 -24.31 19.33 -15.75
C ASP A 172 -23.41 20.25 -16.57
N VAL A 173 -23.13 19.87 -17.81
CA VAL A 173 -22.37 20.67 -18.77
C VAL A 173 -23.34 21.32 -19.75
N ILE A 174 -23.37 22.66 -19.75
CA ILE A 174 -24.27 23.45 -20.59
C ILE A 174 -23.44 24.21 -21.61
N LEU A 175 -23.71 23.97 -22.89
CA LEU A 175 -23.15 24.73 -24.01
C LEU A 175 -23.90 26.06 -24.12
N THR A 176 -23.18 27.17 -24.00
CA THR A 176 -23.75 28.53 -24.07
C THR A 176 -23.37 29.26 -25.35
N GLN A 177 -22.41 28.75 -26.13
CA GLN A 177 -22.06 29.31 -27.43
C GLN A 177 -21.27 28.29 -28.27
N ALA A 178 -21.64 28.10 -29.54
CA ALA A 178 -21.02 27.11 -30.45
C ALA A 178 -19.66 27.56 -31.04
N GLY A 179 -19.20 28.79 -30.79
CA GLY A 179 -17.85 29.23 -31.15
C GLY A 179 -17.63 29.57 -32.62
N ARG A 180 -16.35 29.61 -33.05
CA ARG A 180 -15.93 29.99 -34.41
C ARG A 180 -15.95 28.84 -35.41
N THR A 181 -15.84 27.59 -34.95
CA THR A 181 -15.81 26.37 -35.78
C THR A 181 -17.02 25.46 -35.48
N PRO A 182 -18.24 25.87 -35.88
CA PRO A 182 -19.46 25.14 -35.53
C PRO A 182 -19.47 23.70 -36.03
N ASP A 183 -18.84 23.41 -37.17
CA ASP A 183 -18.79 22.06 -37.72
C ASP A 183 -17.96 21.07 -36.88
N GLU A 184 -16.85 21.54 -36.30
CA GLU A 184 -16.02 20.72 -35.41
C GLU A 184 -16.72 20.47 -34.07
N VAL A 185 -17.42 21.47 -33.57
CA VAL A 185 -18.24 21.37 -32.35
C VAL A 185 -19.41 20.41 -32.58
N ALA A 186 -20.03 20.41 -33.76
CA ALA A 186 -21.09 19.46 -34.13
C ALA A 186 -20.59 18.01 -34.08
N MET A 187 -19.39 17.75 -34.61
CA MET A 187 -18.78 16.42 -34.57
C MET A 187 -18.49 15.99 -33.12
N ALA A 188 -17.92 16.88 -32.31
CA ALA A 188 -17.68 16.58 -30.89
C ALA A 188 -18.98 16.31 -30.12
N LEU A 189 -20.07 17.03 -30.44
CA LEU A 189 -21.37 16.80 -29.83
C LEU A 189 -22.01 15.49 -30.29
N GLN A 190 -21.84 15.09 -31.55
CA GLN A 190 -22.27 13.78 -32.05
C GLN A 190 -21.64 12.65 -31.22
N ASP A 191 -20.34 12.73 -30.93
CA ASP A 191 -19.64 11.73 -30.11
C ASP A 191 -20.16 11.71 -28.67
N ILE A 192 -20.44 12.87 -28.09
CA ILE A 192 -20.82 12.98 -26.67
C ILE A 192 -22.30 12.63 -26.44
N LEU A 193 -23.19 13.09 -27.32
CA LEU A 193 -24.64 12.86 -27.24
C LEU A 193 -25.09 11.56 -27.93
N VAL A 194 -24.18 10.90 -28.65
CA VAL A 194 -24.45 9.69 -29.45
C VAL A 194 -25.65 9.93 -30.39
N CYS A 195 -25.57 10.99 -31.19
CA CYS A 195 -26.62 11.39 -32.15
C CYS A 195 -26.05 11.60 -33.57
N ASN A 196 -26.92 11.74 -34.57
CA ASN A 196 -26.48 12.01 -35.94
C ASN A 196 -25.95 13.44 -36.08
N LEU A 197 -24.99 13.68 -36.97
CA LEU A 197 -24.40 15.01 -37.21
C LEU A 197 -25.44 16.09 -37.54
N ARG A 198 -26.49 15.73 -38.29
CA ARG A 198 -27.60 16.65 -38.61
C ARG A 198 -28.38 17.07 -37.36
N ASP A 199 -28.62 16.12 -36.46
CA ASP A 199 -29.34 16.36 -35.21
C ASP A 199 -28.48 17.15 -34.21
N ALA A 200 -27.15 16.90 -34.21
CA ALA A 200 -26.20 17.69 -33.44
C ALA A 200 -26.19 19.16 -33.90
N ARG A 201 -26.15 19.42 -35.22
CA ARG A 201 -26.27 20.79 -35.77
C ARG A 201 -27.57 21.47 -35.39
N ALA A 202 -28.70 20.80 -35.55
CA ALA A 202 -29.99 21.36 -35.17
C ALA A 202 -30.07 21.71 -33.67
N ARG A 203 -29.49 20.87 -32.79
CA ARG A 203 -29.45 21.14 -31.35
C ARG A 203 -28.47 22.25 -30.95
N MET A 204 -27.42 22.48 -31.74
CA MET A 204 -26.50 23.61 -31.52
C MET A 204 -27.12 24.97 -31.87
N GLU A 205 -28.21 25.01 -32.64
CA GLU A 205 -28.92 26.26 -32.91
C GLU A 205 -29.77 26.70 -31.70
N ASP A 206 -30.16 25.74 -30.85
CA ASP A 206 -30.98 25.96 -29.65
C ASP A 206 -30.13 26.12 -28.38
N VAL A 207 -29.31 27.17 -28.36
CA VAL A 207 -28.46 27.52 -27.22
C VAL A 207 -29.26 28.36 -26.21
N PRO A 208 -29.25 28.05 -24.90
CA PRO A 208 -28.36 27.12 -24.20
C PRO A 208 -28.78 25.63 -24.23
N LEU A 209 -27.84 24.75 -24.56
CA LEU A 209 -28.05 23.30 -24.65
C LEU A 209 -27.35 22.54 -23.53
N THR A 210 -28.04 21.64 -22.83
CA THR A 210 -27.39 20.71 -21.89
C THR A 210 -26.76 19.54 -22.65
N VAL A 211 -25.43 19.46 -22.65
CA VAL A 211 -24.67 18.43 -23.38
C VAL A 211 -24.64 17.13 -22.59
N VAL A 212 -24.37 17.19 -21.30
CA VAL A 212 -24.37 16.01 -20.42
C VAL A 212 -24.93 16.40 -19.07
N ARG A 213 -25.72 15.50 -18.47
CA ARG A 213 -26.30 15.65 -17.14
C ARG A 213 -25.72 14.65 -16.16
N ASN A 214 -25.70 15.03 -14.89
CA ASN A 214 -25.41 14.14 -13.76
C ASN A 214 -24.09 13.37 -13.92
N VAL A 215 -23.00 14.09 -14.23
CA VAL A 215 -21.66 13.49 -14.36
C VAL A 215 -20.69 13.94 -13.28
N PRO A 216 -19.72 13.10 -12.90
CA PRO A 216 -18.70 13.48 -11.93
C PRO A 216 -17.85 14.65 -12.46
N GLU A 217 -17.35 15.47 -11.55
CA GLU A 217 -16.63 16.71 -11.85
C GLU A 217 -15.50 16.54 -12.87
N ILE A 218 -14.71 15.46 -12.75
CA ILE A 218 -13.58 15.15 -13.62
C ILE A 218 -14.06 15.00 -15.08
N LYS A 219 -15.18 14.32 -15.29
CA LYS A 219 -15.76 14.10 -16.62
C LYS A 219 -16.43 15.38 -17.16
N ALA A 220 -17.09 16.15 -16.30
CA ALA A 220 -17.64 17.45 -16.69
C ALA A 220 -16.54 18.42 -17.16
N ASN A 221 -15.41 18.44 -16.44
CA ASN A 221 -14.25 19.27 -16.76
C ASN A 221 -13.58 18.85 -18.07
N SER A 222 -13.41 17.54 -18.31
CA SER A 222 -12.80 17.06 -19.57
C SER A 222 -13.66 17.41 -20.79
N ILE A 223 -14.98 17.29 -20.68
CA ILE A 223 -15.92 17.69 -21.74
C ILE A 223 -15.86 19.20 -21.98
N ARG A 224 -15.85 20.01 -20.92
CA ARG A 224 -15.69 21.47 -21.03
C ARG A 224 -14.38 21.85 -21.72
N MET A 225 -13.27 21.19 -21.39
CA MET A 225 -11.97 21.44 -22.03
C MET A 225 -12.02 21.11 -23.52
N LYS A 226 -12.53 19.93 -23.89
CA LYS A 226 -12.68 19.51 -25.30
C LYS A 226 -13.52 20.51 -26.11
N LEU A 227 -14.61 21.03 -25.55
CA LEU A 227 -15.43 22.05 -26.22
C LEU A 227 -14.74 23.41 -26.33
N ARG A 228 -13.94 23.80 -25.32
CA ARG A 228 -13.18 25.06 -25.32
C ARG A 228 -12.03 25.06 -26.32
N GLU A 229 -11.35 23.92 -26.52
CA GLU A 229 -10.30 23.76 -27.52
C GLU A 229 -10.83 24.01 -28.94
N LEU A 230 -12.08 23.62 -29.19
CA LEU A 230 -12.81 23.88 -30.44
C LEU A 230 -13.42 25.29 -30.49
N GLY A 231 -13.05 26.18 -29.56
CA GLY A 231 -13.51 27.57 -29.52
C GLY A 231 -14.96 27.77 -29.04
N ALA A 232 -15.60 26.74 -28.48
CA ALA A 232 -16.95 26.83 -27.92
C ALA A 232 -16.94 27.21 -26.42
N THR A 233 -18.02 27.83 -25.94
CA THR A 233 -18.16 28.22 -24.53
C THR A 233 -19.13 27.28 -23.83
N ALA A 234 -18.62 26.53 -22.83
CA ALA A 234 -19.41 25.65 -21.98
C ALA A 234 -19.25 26.03 -20.49
N VAL A 235 -20.37 25.99 -19.77
CA VAL A 235 -20.49 26.28 -18.33
C VAL A 235 -20.85 24.99 -17.59
N ILE A 236 -20.22 24.78 -16.45
CA ILE A 236 -20.51 23.65 -15.55
C ILE A 236 -21.41 24.17 -14.44
N ARG A 237 -22.54 23.50 -14.22
CA ARG A 237 -23.47 23.80 -13.12
C ARG A 237 -23.64 22.54 -12.26
N PRO A 238 -23.67 22.62 -10.92
CA PRO A 238 -24.03 21.47 -10.11
C PRO A 238 -25.44 20.98 -10.50
N THR A 239 -25.60 19.69 -10.69
CA THR A 239 -26.92 19.08 -10.92
C THR A 239 -27.75 19.36 -9.66
N ALA A 240 -28.91 19.99 -9.81
CA ALA A 240 -29.82 20.16 -8.69
C ALA A 240 -30.31 18.76 -8.30
N ASP A 241 -29.90 18.29 -7.13
CA ASP A 241 -30.43 17.06 -6.56
C ASP A 241 -31.96 17.25 -6.39
N GLU A 242 -32.79 16.52 -7.15
CA GLU A 242 -34.25 16.47 -7.02
C GLU A 242 -34.72 15.83 -5.69
N THR A 243 -33.96 15.97 -4.60
CA THR A 243 -34.26 15.42 -3.28
C THR A 243 -34.98 16.40 -2.36
N GLU A 244 -35.54 17.49 -2.90
CA GLU A 244 -36.44 18.38 -2.16
C GLU A 244 -37.79 18.46 -2.87
N SER A 245 -38.49 17.32 -2.93
CA SER A 245 -39.95 17.32 -3.06
C SER A 245 -40.52 17.81 -1.71
N PRO A 246 -41.22 18.96 -1.66
CA PRO A 246 -41.91 19.37 -0.45
C PRO A 246 -43.02 18.33 -0.21
N ARG A 247 -42.92 17.61 0.92
CA ARG A 247 -44.03 16.84 1.46
C ARG A 247 -45.21 17.80 1.62
N ALA A 248 -46.19 17.67 0.72
CA ALA A 248 -47.51 18.24 0.91
C ALA A 248 -48.07 17.67 2.23
N ILE A 249 -48.40 18.57 3.15
CA ILE A 249 -49.30 18.35 4.27
C ILE A 249 -50.72 18.63 3.77
#